data_AF-A0A964WTC3-F1
#
_entry.id   AF-A0A964WTC3-F1
#
_cell.length_a   1.000
_cell.length_b   1.000
_cell.length_c   1.000
_cell.angle_alpha   90.00
_cell.angle_beta   90.00
_cell.angle_gamma   90.00
#
_symmetry.space_group_name_H-M   'P 1'
#
loop_
_entity.id
_entity.type
_entity.pdbx_description
1 polymer ?
#
loop_
_entity_poly.entity_id
_entity_poly.type
_entity_poly.pdbx_seq_one_letter_code
_entity_poly.pdbx_strand_id
1 'polypeptide(L)'
;MSAGRTPGLGHNGGPPLDEPGSEARRCCRDCRHWHAPPETEQRAYEWFRLGLSRRRVRRPTGACDRVVLSAGRAPAFSATTAEFGCINFEPKPEQPRPRGGGFVTIYEGGRIVWQGPEDAVPARFNSQELDLFGPGDP
;
A
#
# COMPACT_ATOMS: atom_id res chain seq x y z
N MET A 1 -4.29 26.68 -49.16
CA MET A 1 -5.15 26.18 -48.06
C MET A 1 -4.66 24.80 -47.67
N SER A 2 -4.49 24.65 -46.36
CA SER A 2 -3.96 23.59 -45.50
C SER A 2 -3.62 22.20 -46.05
N ALA A 3 -2.37 21.80 -45.79
CA ALA A 3 -1.89 20.43 -45.80
C ALA A 3 -2.56 19.59 -44.70
N GLY A 4 -3.23 18.51 -45.09
CA GLY A 4 -3.70 17.47 -44.19
C GLY A 4 -2.54 16.54 -43.82
N ARG A 5 -2.12 16.61 -42.55
CA ARG A 5 -1.02 15.83 -41.98
C ARG A 5 -1.54 14.44 -41.63
N THR A 6 -1.12 13.41 -42.37
CA THR A 6 -1.41 12.00 -42.06
C THR A 6 -0.74 11.63 -40.72
N PRO A 7 -1.45 11.10 -39.71
CA PRO A 7 -0.81 10.52 -38.54
C PRO A 7 0.03 9.31 -38.97
N GLY A 8 1.29 9.29 -38.55
CA GLY A 8 2.33 8.40 -39.06
C GLY A 8 2.01 6.92 -38.88
N LEU A 9 2.11 6.20 -39.99
CA LEU A 9 2.26 4.75 -40.07
C LEU A 9 3.70 4.41 -39.63
N GLY A 10 3.92 4.20 -38.33
CA GLY A 10 5.21 3.82 -37.77
C GLY A 10 5.15 2.42 -37.17
N HIS A 11 6.05 1.52 -37.58
CA HIS A 11 6.18 0.14 -37.06
C HIS A 11 6.77 0.07 -35.63
N ASN A 12 6.93 1.22 -34.96
CA ASN A 12 7.44 1.32 -33.59
C ASN A 12 6.31 1.54 -32.58
N GLY A 13 5.12 0.98 -32.85
CA GLY A 13 4.07 0.83 -31.85
C GLY A 13 4.53 -0.17 -30.79
N GLY A 14 5.43 0.27 -29.91
CA GLY A 14 5.79 -0.47 -28.72
C GLY A 14 4.53 -0.81 -27.93
N PRO A 15 4.53 -1.93 -27.18
CA PRO A 15 3.35 -2.36 -26.45
C PRO A 15 2.81 -1.20 -25.60
N PRO A 16 1.48 -1.05 -25.49
CA PRO A 16 0.86 -0.01 -24.67
C PRO A 16 1.55 0.04 -23.30
N LEU A 17 2.10 1.20 -22.96
CA LEU A 17 2.55 1.45 -21.59
C LEU A 17 1.26 1.61 -20.78
N ASP A 18 1.02 0.64 -19.92
CA ASP A 18 -0.13 0.51 -19.02
C ASP A 18 -1.38 -0.14 -19.66
N GLU A 19 -1.37 -1.47 -19.76
CA GLU A 19 -2.61 -2.21 -19.53
C GLU A 19 -3.04 -1.96 -18.08
N PRO A 20 -4.28 -1.47 -17.80
CA PRO A 20 -4.79 -1.42 -16.44
C PRO A 20 -4.77 -2.86 -15.92
N GLY A 21 -3.95 -3.10 -14.89
CA GLY A 21 -3.70 -4.43 -14.35
C GLY A 21 -5.00 -5.20 -14.17
N SER A 22 -5.21 -6.19 -15.04
CA SER A 22 -6.30 -7.14 -14.94
C SER A 22 -6.32 -7.74 -13.54
N GLU A 23 -7.51 -7.74 -12.93
CA GLU A 23 -7.86 -8.44 -11.68
C GLU A 23 -6.76 -8.42 -10.62
N ALA A 24 -6.71 -7.38 -9.77
CA ALA A 24 -5.87 -7.26 -8.57
C ALA A 24 -4.80 -8.36 -8.50
N ARG A 25 -3.78 -8.26 -9.37
CA ARG A 25 -2.88 -9.39 -9.65
C ARG A 25 -2.44 -9.97 -8.32
N ARG A 26 -2.58 -11.28 -8.14
CA ARG A 26 -2.16 -12.06 -6.96
C ARG A 26 -0.63 -11.98 -6.79
N CYS A 27 -0.14 -10.78 -6.48
CA CYS A 27 1.26 -10.43 -6.48
C CYS A 27 1.92 -11.03 -5.25
N CYS A 28 3.12 -11.57 -5.44
CA CYS A 28 3.92 -12.08 -4.33
C CYS A 28 4.06 -11.05 -3.20
N ARG A 29 4.22 -9.75 -3.49
CA ARG A 29 4.33 -8.71 -2.44
C ARG A 29 3.17 -8.66 -1.44
N ASP A 30 1.98 -9.06 -1.89
CA ASP A 30 0.73 -9.03 -1.13
C ASP A 30 0.44 -10.39 -0.47
N CYS A 31 1.24 -11.41 -0.77
CA CYS A 31 1.15 -12.74 -0.21
C CYS A 31 1.69 -12.79 1.23
N ARG A 32 1.06 -13.55 2.11
CA ARG A 32 1.54 -13.77 3.49
C ARG A 32 2.88 -14.50 3.57
N HIS A 33 3.24 -15.25 2.52
CA HIS A 33 4.47 -16.06 2.45
C HIS A 33 5.65 -15.30 1.85
N TRP A 34 5.48 -14.01 1.57
CA TRP A 34 6.49 -13.19 0.91
C TRP A 34 7.41 -12.48 1.89
N HIS A 35 8.70 -12.63 1.62
CA HIS A 35 9.80 -11.90 2.23
C HIS A 35 10.30 -10.86 1.23
N ALA A 36 10.24 -9.59 1.63
CA ALA A 36 10.68 -8.50 0.78
C ALA A 36 12.19 -8.58 0.47
N PRO A 37 12.62 -8.09 -0.71
CA PRO A 37 14.05 -7.92 -0.98
C PRO A 37 14.72 -7.03 0.10
N PRO A 38 16.03 -7.14 0.30
CA PRO A 38 16.76 -6.24 1.21
C PRO A 38 16.55 -4.77 0.83
N GLU A 39 16.40 -3.89 1.83
CA GLU A 39 16.17 -2.45 1.62
C GLU A 39 17.29 -1.79 0.79
N THR A 40 18.52 -2.24 1.00
CA THR A 40 19.69 -1.76 0.24
C THR A 40 19.57 -2.00 -1.25
N GLU A 41 19.06 -3.16 -1.67
CA GLU A 41 18.80 -3.49 -3.07
C GLU A 41 17.64 -2.65 -3.62
N GLN A 42 16.57 -2.50 -2.83
CA GLN A 42 15.42 -1.68 -3.20
C GLN A 42 15.83 -0.23 -3.47
N ARG A 43 16.60 0.37 -2.55
CA ARG A 43 17.11 1.73 -2.69
C ARG A 43 18.05 1.89 -3.88
N ALA A 44 18.98 0.94 -4.07
CA ALA A 44 19.89 0.97 -5.21
C ALA A 44 19.14 0.93 -6.55
N TYR A 45 18.10 0.09 -6.64
CA TYR A 45 17.25 0.00 -7.82
C TYR A 45 16.42 1.26 -8.04
N GLU A 46 15.87 1.85 -6.99
CA GLU A 46 15.12 3.09 -7.08
C GLU A 46 16.00 4.25 -7.58
N TRP A 47 17.22 4.38 -7.05
CA TRP A 47 18.18 5.39 -7.50
C TRP A 47 18.56 5.22 -8.97
N PHE A 48 18.75 3.99 -9.41
CA PHE A 48 18.98 3.68 -10.82
C PHE A 48 17.75 4.04 -11.68
N ARG A 49 16.54 3.67 -11.25
CA ARG A 49 15.29 3.95 -11.96
C ARG A 49 15.02 5.45 -12.09
N LEU A 50 15.32 6.24 -11.06
CA LEU A 50 15.18 7.70 -11.03
C LEU A 50 16.31 8.43 -11.77
N GLY A 51 17.30 7.71 -12.32
CA GLY A 51 18.45 8.32 -13.00
C GLY A 51 19.46 9.00 -12.08
N LEU A 52 19.29 8.88 -10.75
CA LEU A 52 20.20 9.41 -9.73
C LEU A 52 21.50 8.61 -9.63
N SER A 53 21.51 7.39 -10.17
CA SER A 53 22.69 6.53 -10.26
C SER A 53 22.91 6.06 -11.70
N ARG A 54 24.17 6.13 -12.16
CA ARG A 54 24.59 5.55 -13.45
C ARG A 54 24.94 4.06 -13.37
N ARG A 55 25.03 3.50 -12.15
CA ARG A 55 25.33 2.08 -11.94
C ARG A 55 24.11 1.25 -12.31
N ARG A 56 24.25 0.37 -13.29
CA ARG A 56 23.25 -0.66 -13.60
C ARG A 56 23.14 -1.64 -12.43
N VAL A 57 21.92 -1.90 -12.00
CA VAL A 57 21.62 -2.81 -10.90
C VAL A 57 20.47 -3.74 -11.30
N ARG A 58 20.44 -4.94 -10.73
CA ARG A 58 19.37 -5.91 -10.95
C ARG A 58 18.06 -5.38 -10.33
N ARG A 59 16.91 -5.75 -10.90
CA ARG A 59 15.61 -5.56 -10.24
C ARG A 59 15.58 -6.35 -8.92
N PRO A 60 15.17 -5.76 -7.79
CA PRO A 60 15.10 -6.43 -6.49
C PRO A 60 14.19 -7.65 -6.55
N THR A 61 14.65 -8.74 -5.96
CA THR A 61 13.86 -9.98 -5.84
C THR A 61 13.74 -10.36 -4.38
N GLY A 62 12.51 -10.58 -3.94
CA GLY A 62 12.21 -11.14 -2.63
C GLY A 62 12.14 -12.66 -2.73
N ALA A 63 11.76 -13.30 -1.64
CA ALA A 63 11.56 -14.74 -1.57
C ALA A 63 10.13 -15.06 -1.20
N CYS A 64 9.55 -16.10 -1.78
CA CYS A 64 8.28 -16.65 -1.34
C CYS A 64 8.45 -18.15 -1.07
N ASP A 65 8.05 -18.57 0.13
CA ASP A 65 8.28 -19.93 0.63
C ASP A 65 7.29 -20.96 0.07
N ARG A 66 6.24 -20.49 -0.62
CA ARG A 66 5.11 -21.31 -1.05
C ARG A 66 4.66 -21.00 -2.47
N VAL A 67 5.61 -20.80 -3.39
CA VAL A 67 5.31 -20.51 -4.81
C VAL A 67 4.92 -21.78 -5.55
N VAL A 68 3.84 -21.71 -6.31
CA VAL A 68 3.48 -22.70 -7.32
C VAL A 68 3.61 -22.04 -8.70
N LEU A 69 4.60 -22.48 -9.48
CA LEU A 69 4.92 -21.89 -10.80
C LEU A 69 4.00 -22.40 -11.91
N SER A 70 3.39 -23.58 -11.73
CA SER A 70 2.44 -24.18 -12.68
C SER A 70 1.43 -25.04 -11.94
N ALA A 71 0.21 -25.12 -12.47
CA ALA A 71 -0.88 -25.89 -11.87
C ALA A 71 -0.47 -27.36 -11.66
N GLY A 72 -0.85 -27.92 -10.50
CA GLY A 72 -0.55 -29.33 -10.15
C GLY A 72 0.89 -29.58 -9.70
N ARG A 73 1.74 -28.56 -9.53
CA ARG A 73 3.07 -28.71 -8.93
C ARG A 73 3.05 -28.52 -7.42
N ALA A 74 3.94 -29.23 -6.74
CA ALA A 74 4.21 -28.98 -5.32
C ALA A 74 4.74 -27.54 -5.12
N PRO A 75 4.40 -26.89 -4.00
CA PRO A 75 4.99 -25.61 -3.63
C PRO A 75 6.52 -25.71 -3.53
N ALA A 76 7.20 -24.64 -3.94
CA ALA A 76 8.65 -24.51 -3.85
C ALA A 76 9.04 -23.13 -3.32
N PHE A 77 10.27 -23.03 -2.81
CA PHE A 77 10.92 -21.76 -2.50
C PHE A 77 11.49 -21.14 -3.77
N SER A 78 11.22 -19.86 -4.02
CA SER A 78 11.74 -19.17 -5.20
C SER A 78 12.00 -17.69 -4.95
N ALA A 79 13.10 -17.18 -5.50
CA ALA A 79 13.36 -15.76 -5.60
C ALA A 79 12.54 -15.17 -6.76
N THR A 80 11.60 -14.27 -6.45
CA THR A 80 10.68 -13.68 -7.43
C THR A 80 10.65 -12.16 -7.29
N THR A 81 10.16 -11.43 -8.29
CA THR A 81 9.95 -9.97 -8.18
C THR A 81 8.65 -9.70 -7.42
N ALA A 82 8.51 -8.50 -6.86
CA ALA A 82 7.33 -8.10 -6.09
C ALA A 82 6.01 -8.26 -6.87
N GLU A 83 6.07 -8.09 -8.20
CA GLU A 83 4.94 -8.13 -9.11
C GLU A 83 4.68 -9.53 -9.71
N PHE A 84 5.43 -10.55 -9.30
CA PHE A 84 5.23 -11.92 -9.76
C PHE A 84 3.87 -12.46 -9.28
N GLY A 85 3.11 -13.08 -10.18
CA GLY A 85 1.82 -13.68 -9.85
C GLY A 85 1.97 -15.10 -9.28
N CYS A 86 1.41 -15.36 -8.09
CA CYS A 86 1.44 -16.68 -7.46
C CYS A 86 0.10 -17.42 -7.60
N ILE A 87 0.14 -18.67 -8.08
CA ILE A 87 -1.06 -19.52 -8.17
C ILE A 87 -1.59 -19.87 -6.77
N ASN A 88 -0.69 -20.21 -5.83
CA ASN A 88 -1.02 -20.46 -4.42
C ASN A 88 -0.93 -19.17 -3.58
N PHE A 89 -1.42 -18.05 -4.11
CA PHE A 89 -1.46 -16.79 -3.37
C PHE A 89 -2.39 -16.90 -2.16
N GLU A 90 -1.87 -16.48 -1.01
CA GLU A 90 -2.63 -16.33 0.22
C GLU A 90 -2.47 -14.88 0.70
N PRO A 91 -3.54 -14.07 0.73
CA PRO A 91 -3.42 -12.67 1.12
C PRO A 91 -2.89 -12.55 2.55
N LYS A 92 -2.09 -11.51 2.80
CA LYS A 92 -1.75 -11.13 4.18
C LYS A 92 -3.04 -10.91 4.97
N PRO A 93 -3.13 -11.41 6.22
CA PRO A 93 -4.27 -11.09 7.07
C PRO A 93 -4.36 -9.57 7.21
N GLU A 94 -5.57 -9.02 7.14
CA GLU A 94 -5.78 -7.62 7.46
C GLU A 94 -5.25 -7.39 8.87
N GLN A 95 -4.24 -6.52 8.98
CA GLN A 95 -3.80 -6.11 10.31
C GLN A 95 -4.99 -5.42 10.97
N PRO A 96 -5.35 -5.80 12.20
CA PRO A 96 -6.40 -5.09 12.91
C PRO A 96 -6.03 -3.61 12.91
N ARG A 97 -6.95 -2.76 12.46
CA ARG A 97 -6.73 -1.32 12.50
C ARG A 97 -6.38 -0.98 13.95
N PRO A 98 -5.28 -0.26 14.21
CA PRO A 98 -5.01 0.21 15.56
C PRO A 98 -6.26 0.97 16.02
N ARG A 99 -6.84 0.53 17.15
CA ARG A 99 -7.89 1.31 17.81
C ARG A 99 -7.18 2.43 18.56
N GLY A 100 -7.59 3.67 18.34
CA GLY A 100 -6.92 4.85 18.88
C GLY A 100 -5.73 5.32 18.04
N GLY A 101 -5.08 6.39 18.49
CA GLY A 101 -4.01 7.07 17.76
C GLY A 101 -4.51 8.21 16.86
N GLY A 102 -5.79 8.60 17.00
CA GLY A 102 -6.26 9.87 16.47
C GLY A 102 -5.56 11.05 17.14
N PHE A 103 -5.61 12.21 16.49
CA PHE A 103 -5.19 13.47 17.09
C PHE A 103 -6.46 14.28 17.36
N VAL A 104 -6.72 14.58 18.62
CA VAL A 104 -7.98 15.17 19.07
C VAL A 104 -7.75 16.62 19.46
N THR A 105 -8.68 17.49 19.09
CA THR A 105 -8.75 18.89 19.55
C THR A 105 -10.08 19.11 20.23
N ILE A 106 -10.05 19.57 21.48
CA ILE A 106 -11.23 19.78 22.32
C ILE A 106 -11.47 21.27 22.44
N TYR A 107 -12.70 21.69 22.15
CA TYR A 107 -13.14 23.07 22.21
C TYR A 107 -14.13 23.29 23.35
N GLU A 108 -13.99 24.41 24.06
CA GLU A 108 -14.94 24.89 25.05
C GLU A 108 -15.12 26.41 24.86
N GLY A 109 -16.36 26.88 24.72
CA GLY A 109 -16.64 28.30 24.47
C GLY A 109 -15.95 28.86 23.22
N GLY A 110 -15.74 28.04 22.19
CA GLY A 110 -15.06 28.44 20.95
C GLY A 110 -13.53 28.55 21.06
N ARG A 111 -12.93 28.13 22.18
CA ARG A 111 -11.47 28.12 22.37
C ARG A 111 -10.97 26.69 22.51
N ILE A 112 -9.75 26.44 22.02
CA ILE A 112 -9.08 25.15 22.20
C ILE A 112 -8.67 25.04 23.67
N VAL A 113 -9.24 24.08 24.39
CA VAL A 113 -8.89 23.81 25.80
C VAL A 113 -7.93 22.64 25.96
N TRP A 114 -7.82 21.80 24.92
CA TRP A 114 -6.84 20.73 24.88
C TRP A 114 -6.62 20.23 23.44
N GLN A 115 -5.41 19.78 23.14
CA GLN A 115 -5.04 19.18 21.86
C GLN A 115 -3.93 18.15 22.07
N GLY A 116 -4.07 16.97 21.47
CA GLY A 116 -3.09 15.90 21.64
C GLY A 116 -3.54 14.56 21.07
N PRO A 117 -2.72 13.52 21.23
CA PRO A 117 -3.09 12.18 20.80
C PRO A 117 -4.27 11.67 21.65
N GLU A 118 -5.21 10.97 20.99
CA GLU A 118 -6.48 10.51 21.55
C GLU A 118 -6.33 9.70 22.85
N ASP A 119 -5.25 8.94 22.97
CA ASP A 119 -4.92 8.12 24.15
C ASP A 119 -4.41 8.95 25.34
N ALA A 120 -4.06 10.22 25.12
CA ALA A 120 -3.63 11.16 26.16
C ALA A 120 -4.71 12.16 26.56
N VAL A 121 -5.96 11.99 26.10
CA VAL A 121 -7.09 12.87 26.47
C VAL A 121 -7.26 12.82 27.99
N PRO A 122 -7.18 13.97 28.70
CA PRO A 122 -7.38 14.00 30.14
C PRO A 122 -8.77 13.53 30.53
N ALA A 123 -8.87 12.75 31.62
CA ALA A 123 -10.12 12.16 32.09
C ALA A 123 -11.27 13.16 32.30
N ARG A 124 -10.94 14.42 32.64
CA ARG A 124 -11.92 15.53 32.77
C ARG A 124 -12.71 15.83 31.48
N PHE A 125 -12.26 15.32 30.34
CA PHE A 125 -12.93 15.45 29.05
C PHE A 125 -13.55 14.15 28.53
N ASN A 126 -13.50 13.06 29.30
CA ASN A 126 -14.13 11.79 28.92
C ASN A 126 -15.63 11.86 29.21
N SER A 127 -16.44 12.05 28.16
CA SER A 127 -17.91 12.21 28.22
C SER A 127 -18.70 10.96 28.65
N GLN A 128 -18.16 10.08 29.49
CA GLN A 128 -18.94 8.98 30.10
C GLN A 128 -19.84 9.43 31.25
N GLU A 129 -19.75 10.70 31.66
CA GLU A 129 -20.65 11.33 32.64
C GLU A 129 -21.70 12.23 31.92
N LEU A 130 -22.24 11.78 30.79
CA LEU A 130 -23.52 12.29 30.28
C LEU A 130 -24.62 11.62 31.09
N ASP A 131 -24.75 12.08 32.34
CA ASP A 131 -25.87 11.79 33.24
C ASP A 131 -27.20 12.13 32.54
N LEU A 132 -27.87 11.10 32.04
CA LEU A 132 -29.18 10.55 32.43
C LEU A 132 -30.17 11.39 33.29
N PHE A 133 -30.08 12.71 33.37
CA PHE A 133 -31.09 13.55 34.01
C PHE A 133 -31.46 14.71 33.10
N GLY A 134 -32.31 14.41 32.11
CA GLY A 134 -33.10 15.45 31.46
C GLY A 134 -34.03 16.08 32.52
N PRO A 135 -34.09 17.41 32.65
CA PRO A 135 -35.04 18.04 33.54
C PRO A 135 -36.46 17.76 33.03
N GLY A 136 -37.31 17.20 33.89
CA GLY A 136 -38.74 17.09 33.64
C GLY A 136 -39.36 18.48 33.52
N ASP A 137 -40.12 18.70 32.46
CA ASP A 137 -40.98 19.87 32.29
C ASP A 137 -42.29 19.69 33.11
N PRO A 138 -42.78 20.72 33.82
CA PRO A 138 -44.13 20.75 34.39
C PRO A 138 -45.23 21.01 33.34
#